data_AF-A0AA44MRM9-F1
#
_entry.id   AF-A0AA44MRM9-F1
#
_cell.length_a   1.000
_cell.length_b   1.000
_cell.length_c   1.000
_cell.angle_alpha   90.00
_cell.angle_beta   90.00
_cell.angle_gamma   90.00
#
_symmetry.space_group_name_H-M   'P 1'
#
loop_
_entity.id
_entity.type
_entity.pdbx_description
1 polymer ?
#
loop_
_entity_poly.entity_id
_entity_poly.type
_entity_poly.pdbx_seq_one_letter_code
_entity_poly.pdbx_strand_id
1 'polypeptide(L)' 'MGSAINTANTAAAATTQVLAAAQDEVSTASAALFGSHGQHYQANSAQVAAYQQRFVLALSQAGSTYAVAEAASATPLQQ' A
#
# COMPACT_ATOMS: atom_id res chain seq x y z
N MET A 1 10.88 -2.30 -0.60
CA MET A 1 9.89 -1.90 0.43
C MET A 1 8.46 -2.15 -0.03
N GLY A 2 8.00 -1.58 -1.16
CA GLY A 2 6.62 -1.81 -1.64
C GLY A 2 6.24 -3.28 -1.90
N SER A 3 7.16 -4.08 -2.45
CA SER A 3 6.94 -5.53 -2.67
C SER A 3 6.75 -6.31 -1.37
N ALA A 4 7.58 -6.05 -0.35
CA ALA A 4 7.47 -6.69 0.96
C ALA A 4 6.14 -6.36 1.66
N ILE A 5 5.70 -5.09 1.57
CA ILE A 5 4.39 -4.66 2.09
C ILE A 5 3.25 -5.38 1.36
N ASN A 6 3.35 -5.52 0.03
CA ASN A 6 2.34 -6.26 -0.74
C ASN A 6 2.26 -7.73 -0.32
N THR A 7 3.40 -8.39 -0.13
CA THR A 7 3.45 -9.78 0.39
C THR A 7 2.80 -9.88 1.77
N ALA A 8 3.08 -8.93 2.67
CA ALA A 8 2.47 -8.90 3.99
C ALA A 8 0.95 -8.68 3.92
N ASN A 9 0.47 -7.78 3.06
CA ASN A 9 -0.96 -7.53 2.85
C ASN A 9 -1.67 -8.79 2.31
N THR A 10 -1.06 -9.51 1.37
CA THR A 10 -1.59 -10.78 0.86
C THR A 10 -1.69 -11.83 1.97
N ALA A 11 -0.64 -11.97 2.80
CA ALA A 11 -0.68 -12.91 3.93
C ALA A 11 -1.75 -12.54 4.96
N ALA A 12 -1.96 -11.24 5.19
CA ALA A 12 -2.99 -10.74 6.10
C ALA A 12 -4.42 -11.02 5.62
N ALA A 13 -4.66 -11.49 4.39
CA ALA A 13 -6.00 -11.84 3.91
C ALA A 13 -6.66 -12.95 4.75
N ALA A 14 -5.85 -13.83 5.36
CA ALA A 14 -6.34 -14.86 6.28
C ALA A 14 -7.09 -14.28 7.50
N THR A 15 -6.81 -13.03 7.89
CA THR A 15 -7.50 -12.35 8.99
C THR A 15 -8.97 -12.05 8.72
N THR A 16 -9.44 -12.22 7.47
CA THR A 16 -10.85 -12.06 7.11
C THR A 16 -11.71 -13.27 7.43
N GLN A 17 -11.10 -14.43 7.71
CA GLN A 17 -11.76 -15.72 7.91
C GLN A 17 -11.62 -16.20 9.37
N VAL A 18 -11.90 -15.31 10.32
CA VAL A 18 -11.86 -15.66 11.75
C VAL A 18 -13.07 -16.53 12.10
N LEU A 19 -12.82 -17.68 12.72
CA LEU A 19 -13.85 -18.57 13.22
C LEU A 19 -14.22 -18.21 14.67
N ALA A 20 -15.49 -18.38 15.03
CA ALA A 20 -15.94 -18.26 16.40
C ALA A 20 -15.31 -19.36 17.26
N ALA A 21 -14.83 -19.01 18.46
CA ALA A 21 -14.21 -19.96 19.38
C ALA A 21 -15.21 -20.98 19.96
N ALA A 22 -16.47 -20.57 20.11
CA ALA A 22 -17.61 -21.39 20.50
C ALA A 22 -18.90 -20.88 19.84
N GLN A 23 -20.01 -21.61 19.96
CA GLN A 23 -21.29 -21.26 19.35
C GLN A 23 -22.06 -20.16 20.08
N ASP A 24 -21.51 -19.58 21.15
CA ASP A 24 -22.15 -18.49 21.86
C ASP A 24 -22.12 -17.18 21.06
N GLU A 25 -23.04 -16.29 21.41
CA GLU A 25 -23.24 -15.01 20.72
C GLU A 25 -22.01 -14.10 20.82
N VAL A 26 -21.26 -14.16 21.94
CA VAL A 26 -20.07 -13.31 22.16
C VAL A 26 -18.92 -13.79 21.28
N SER A 27 -18.67 -15.10 21.21
CA SER A 27 -17.70 -15.69 20.30
C SER A 27 -18.02 -15.40 18.83
N THR A 28 -19.30 -15.49 18.46
CA THR A 28 -19.78 -15.21 17.11
C THR A 28 -19.58 -13.73 16.75
N ALA A 29 -19.99 -12.82 17.64
CA ALA A 29 -19.85 -11.38 17.44
C ALA A 29 -18.37 -10.95 17.40
N SER A 30 -17.51 -11.57 18.22
CA SER A 30 -16.07 -11.30 18.22
C SER A 30 -15.42 -11.73 16.90
N ALA A 31 -15.72 -12.93 16.41
CA ALA A 31 -15.22 -13.39 15.12
C ALA A 31 -15.70 -12.49 13.95
N ALA A 32 -16.96 -12.09 13.97
CA ALA A 32 -17.51 -11.17 12.97
C ALA A 32 -16.82 -9.78 13.01
N LEU A 33 -16.56 -9.25 14.20
CA LEU A 33 -15.84 -7.99 14.39
C LEU A 33 -14.44 -8.05 13.78
N PHE A 34 -13.66 -9.10 14.10
CA PHE A 34 -12.31 -9.24 13.57
C PHE A 34 -12.29 -9.52 12.07
N GLY A 35 -13.23 -10.32 11.55
CA GLY A 35 -13.39 -10.54 10.11
C GLY A 35 -13.68 -9.24 9.37
N SER A 36 -14.61 -8.43 9.88
CA SER A 36 -14.92 -7.09 9.35
C SER A 36 -13.70 -6.15 9.38
N HIS A 37 -12.96 -6.15 10.49
CA HIS A 37 -11.72 -5.40 10.60
C HIS A 37 -10.68 -5.83 9.54
N GLY A 38 -10.51 -7.14 9.32
CA GLY A 38 -9.65 -7.68 8.27
C GLY A 38 -10.08 -7.21 6.87
N GLN A 39 -11.38 -7.17 6.58
CA GLN A 39 -11.90 -6.68 5.30
C GLN A 39 -11.61 -5.18 5.10
N HIS A 40 -11.82 -4.37 6.13
CA HIS A 40 -11.49 -2.94 6.09
C HIS A 40 -9.99 -2.71 5.91
N TYR A 41 -9.15 -3.51 6.60
CA TYR A 41 -7.71 -3.47 6.43
C TYR A 41 -7.31 -3.76 4.97
N GLN A 42 -7.85 -4.81 4.35
CA GLN A 42 -7.56 -5.14 2.94
C GLN A 42 -7.98 -4.02 1.98
N ALA A 43 -9.17 -3.45 2.18
CA ALA A 43 -9.66 -2.35 1.35
C ALA A 43 -8.76 -1.10 1.47
N ASN A 44 -8.29 -0.77 2.67
CA ASN A 44 -7.38 0.35 2.90
C ASN A 44 -5.99 0.05 2.31
N SER A 45 -5.43 -1.13 2.55
CA SER A 45 -4.14 -1.56 2.01
C SER A 45 -4.10 -1.49 0.48
N ALA A 46 -5.19 -1.83 -0.21
CA ALA A 46 -5.31 -1.67 -1.66
C ALA A 46 -5.24 -0.18 -2.09
N GLN A 47 -5.91 0.72 -1.37
CA GLN A 47 -5.85 2.16 -1.64
C GLN A 47 -4.44 2.73 -1.41
N VAL A 48 -3.79 2.33 -0.32
CA VAL A 48 -2.41 2.72 0.00
C VAL A 48 -1.44 2.22 -1.07
N ALA A 49 -1.59 0.98 -1.54
CA ALA A 49 -0.75 0.43 -2.61
C ALA A 49 -0.88 1.24 -3.91
N ALA A 50 -2.12 1.60 -4.29
CA ALA A 50 -2.36 2.44 -5.46
C ALA A 50 -1.77 3.85 -5.30
N TYR A 51 -1.88 4.45 -4.11
CA TYR A 51 -1.24 5.73 -3.81
C TYR A 51 0.28 5.64 -3.92
N GLN A 52 0.90 4.62 -3.31
CA GLN A 52 2.34 4.41 -3.34
C GLN A 52 2.87 4.28 -4.78
N GLN A 53 2.14 3.57 -5.66
CA GLN A 53 2.49 3.47 -7.08
C GLN A 53 2.50 4.84 -7.77
N ARG A 54 1.47 5.66 -7.55
CA ARG A 54 1.37 7.01 -8.10
C ARG A 54 2.48 7.93 -7.56
N PHE A 55 2.79 7.82 -6.27
CA PHE A 55 3.89 8.57 -5.65
C PHE A 55 5.24 8.25 -6.30
N VAL A 56 5.56 6.97 -6.49
CA VAL A 56 6.82 6.56 -7.13
C VAL A 56 6.90 7.05 -8.58
N LEU A 57 5.80 6.98 -9.33
CA LEU A 57 5.74 7.51 -10.70
C LEU A 57 5.98 9.03 -10.72
N ALA A 58 5.29 9.80 -9.90
CA ALA A 58 5.46 11.25 -9.81
C ALA A 58 6.90 11.63 -9.42
N LEU A 59 7.48 10.93 -8.45
CA LEU A 59 8.85 11.15 -8.00
C LEU A 59 9.87 10.87 -9.12
N SER A 60 9.69 9.78 -9.87
CA SER A 60 10.56 9.47 -11.01
C SER A 60 10.49 10.52 -12.11
N GLN A 61 9.28 11.02 -12.39
CA GLN A 61 9.08 12.06 -13.40
C GLN A 61 9.75 13.38 -12.96
N ALA A 62 9.55 13.79 -11.71
CA ALA A 62 10.21 14.97 -11.16
C ALA A 62 11.75 14.85 -11.25
N GLY A 63 12.31 13.70 -10.87
CA GLY A 63 13.75 13.44 -10.99
C GLY A 63 14.27 13.58 -12.42
N SER A 64 13.55 13.05 -13.41
CA SER A 64 13.89 13.24 -14.82
C SER A 64 13.83 14.70 -15.25
N THR A 65 12.80 15.44 -14.82
CA THR A 65 12.65 16.87 -15.15
C THR A 65 13.80 17.69 -14.59
N TYR A 66 14.20 17.45 -13.33
CA TYR A 66 15.34 18.13 -12.73
C TYR A 66 16.65 17.78 -13.46
N ALA A 67 16.88 16.51 -13.80
CA ALA A 67 18.08 16.11 -14.56
C ALA A 67 18.18 16.83 -15.93
N VAL A 68 17.06 16.99 -16.63
CA VAL A 68 17.00 17.75 -17.89
C VAL A 68 17.28 19.24 -17.66
N ALA A 69 16.72 19.83 -16.61
CA ALA A 69 16.94 21.25 -16.28
C ALA A 69 18.41 21.54 -15.92
N GLU A 70 19.06 20.65 -15.15
CA GLU A 70 20.48 20.74 -14.82
C GLU A 70 21.36 20.66 -16.09
N ALA A 71 21.07 19.71 -16.99
CA ALA A 71 21.80 19.57 -18.24
C ALA A 71 21.68 20.81 -19.15
N ALA A 72 20.46 21.36 -19.27
CA ALA A 72 20.21 22.59 -20.02
C ALA A 72 20.94 23.81 -19.41
N SER A 73 21.05 23.87 -18.09
CA SER A 73 21.75 24.95 -17.37
C SER A 73 23.27 24.84 -17.48
N ALA A 74 23.81 23.63 -17.62
CA ALA A 74 25.24 23.40 -17.79
C ALA A 74 25.74 23.64 -19.22
N THR A 75 24.86 23.58 -20.22
CA THR A 75 25.22 23.69 -21.64
C THR A 75 26.00 24.98 -21.99
N PRO A 76 25.65 26.17 -21.45
CA PRO A 76 26.39 27.41 -21.70
C PRO A 76 27.80 27.46 -21.07
N LEU A 77 28.11 26.62 -20.07
CA LEU A 77 29.44 26.58 -19.42
C LEU A 77 30.43 25.63 -20.12
N GLN A 78 29.94 24.81 -21.06
CA GLN A 78 30.73 23.83 -21.81
C GLN A 78 31.22 24.34 -23.17
N GLN A 79 30.85 25.58 -23.53
CA GLN A 79 31.28 26.30 -24.74
C GLN A 79 32.31 27.37 -24.36
#